data_AF-A0A257PRD7-F1
#
_entry.id   AF-A0A257PRD7-F1
#
_cell.length_a   1.000
_cell.length_b   1.000
_cell.length_c   1.000
_cell.angle_alpha   90.00
_cell.angle_beta   90.00
_cell.angle_gamma   90.00
#
_symmetry.space_group_name_H-M   'P 1'
#
loop_
_entity.id
_entity.type
_entity.pdbx_description
1 polymer ?
#
loop_
_entity_poly.entity_id
_entity_poly.type
_entity_poly.pdbx_seq_one_letter_code
_entity_poly.pdbx_strand_id
1 'polypeptide(L)'
;MQGALNFLSPRPGLRAFLWGLTSALALPPVHLLPVLLFSVPAFLTLIGAAKSRKQAAVFGWSFGFGLAIAGLYWITEPILTEVATFWWLVPFAAPLLACAVAFYSIIPALAAFAVKKPGLGRLLAFSGAWVLSNLLQQFAFSGFPWNFWGTDWTIPGLVGDVFIQPAALFGVHGLTLLTVFLAGLPLLRRRGFAGLMVILGLWSGFGLWRLQTPVPPSGITLALVQPNFPVPGDFSRPALEARWQRLLAMSKAGLQSGADAVVWPEAVSPWLLDSDAAARQQLAAVTGTAPILAGSLRATSETDFRNALVVTDGPGPAVATYDKWKLVPFGEYTPHWLPLKIIPDMLGGGFTPGPGPATLHIPGLPPVGPLICYESIFTGQIVNEVDRVELERRNVHRHAESITARVPLRTLVARGGECPAPNGADDAGRLEFIEELRRAESDEEARDVAASLSLAGRAESITTPLLVIAAQRDRLDATLWNAKRDAKQARQKVNLIKKQLKAVQTQLWPLHKIRFPEF
;
A
#
# COMPACT_ATOMS: atom_id res chain seq x y z
N MET A 1 -42.00 -28.24 6.85
CA MET A 1 -40.87 -27.73 6.06
C MET A 1 -40.27 -26.40 6.55
N GLN A 2 -40.88 -25.66 7.49
CA GLN A 2 -40.32 -24.40 8.04
C GLN A 2 -39.17 -24.59 9.05
N GLY A 3 -39.07 -25.74 9.72
CA GLY A 3 -37.99 -26.01 10.70
C GLY A 3 -36.62 -26.34 10.09
N ALA A 4 -36.58 -26.91 8.89
CA ALA A 4 -35.34 -27.32 8.22
C ALA A 4 -34.55 -26.13 7.63
N LEU A 5 -35.23 -25.03 7.30
CA LEU A 5 -34.60 -23.80 6.80
C LEU A 5 -33.96 -22.94 7.91
N ASN A 6 -34.35 -23.13 9.18
CA ASN A 6 -33.74 -22.40 10.30
C ASN A 6 -32.33 -22.87 10.64
N PHE A 7 -32.01 -24.15 10.37
CA PHE A 7 -30.65 -24.69 10.52
C PHE A 7 -29.69 -24.17 9.43
N LEU A 8 -30.24 -23.84 8.25
CA LEU A 8 -29.52 -23.20 7.15
C LEU A 8 -29.43 -21.68 7.28
N SER A 9 -30.12 -21.06 8.26
CA SER A 9 -29.94 -19.64 8.52
C SER A 9 -28.61 -19.44 9.26
N PRO A 10 -27.61 -18.78 8.66
CA PRO A 10 -26.34 -18.56 9.35
C PRO A 10 -26.59 -17.83 10.66
N ARG A 11 -25.91 -18.28 11.74
CA ARG A 11 -25.96 -17.62 13.06
C ARG A 11 -25.79 -16.10 12.86
N PRO A 12 -26.51 -15.23 13.59
CA PRO A 12 -26.47 -13.78 13.34
C PRO A 12 -25.06 -13.15 13.28
N GLY A 13 -24.09 -13.70 14.03
CA GLY A 13 -22.68 -13.31 13.92
C GLY A 13 -22.03 -13.66 12.58
N LEU A 14 -22.31 -14.85 12.02
CA LEU A 14 -21.86 -15.24 10.67
C LEU A 14 -22.48 -14.34 9.60
N ARG A 15 -23.74 -13.93 9.76
CA ARG A 15 -24.35 -12.93 8.85
C ARG A 15 -23.63 -11.59 8.91
N ALA A 16 -23.29 -11.11 10.10
CA ALA A 16 -22.52 -9.87 10.25
C ALA A 16 -21.14 -9.99 9.59
N PHE A 17 -20.45 -11.12 9.78
CA PHE A 17 -19.20 -11.42 9.10
C PHE A 17 -19.32 -11.40 7.57
N LEU A 18 -20.32 -12.09 7.01
CA LEU A 18 -20.53 -12.13 5.56
C LEU A 18 -20.85 -10.74 4.98
N TRP A 19 -21.60 -9.91 5.69
CA TRP A 19 -21.83 -8.52 5.28
C TRP A 19 -20.57 -7.66 5.35
N GLY A 20 -19.72 -7.88 6.36
CA GLY A 20 -18.40 -7.26 6.43
C GLY A 20 -17.52 -7.65 5.24
N LEU A 21 -17.42 -8.95 4.98
CA LEU A 21 -16.68 -9.52 3.86
C LEU A 21 -17.17 -8.96 2.51
N THR A 22 -18.48 -8.90 2.33
CA THR A 22 -19.11 -8.37 1.11
C THR A 22 -18.88 -6.86 0.97
N SER A 23 -18.81 -6.11 2.07
CA SER A 23 -18.49 -4.67 2.06
C SER A 23 -17.07 -4.39 1.57
N ALA A 24 -16.14 -5.34 1.72
CA ALA A 24 -14.78 -5.19 1.21
C ALA A 24 -14.72 -5.12 -0.32
N LEU A 25 -15.77 -5.55 -1.04
CA LEU A 25 -15.85 -5.41 -2.50
C LEU A 25 -15.96 -3.94 -2.95
N ALA A 26 -16.31 -3.01 -2.06
CA ALA A 26 -16.25 -1.58 -2.36
C ALA A 26 -14.80 -1.06 -2.46
N LEU A 27 -13.86 -1.72 -1.78
CA LEU A 27 -12.45 -1.34 -1.79
C LEU A 27 -11.79 -1.70 -3.13
N PRO A 28 -10.65 -1.07 -3.46
CA PRO A 28 -9.81 -1.51 -4.56
C PRO A 28 -9.36 -2.98 -4.39
N PRO A 29 -9.18 -3.74 -5.48
CA PRO A 29 -9.32 -3.33 -6.88
C PRO A 29 -10.75 -3.48 -7.45
N VAL A 30 -11.73 -3.88 -6.63
CA VAL A 30 -13.06 -4.28 -7.13
C VAL A 30 -13.98 -3.07 -7.33
N HIS A 31 -13.88 -2.05 -6.47
CA HIS A 31 -14.61 -0.79 -6.61
C HIS A 31 -16.16 -0.94 -6.72
N LEU A 32 -16.73 -2.01 -6.17
CA LEU A 32 -18.18 -2.27 -6.19
C LEU A 32 -18.90 -1.47 -5.08
N LEU A 33 -18.80 -0.14 -5.09
CA LEU A 33 -19.40 0.76 -4.10
C LEU A 33 -20.89 0.50 -3.82
N PRO A 34 -21.74 0.17 -4.81
CA PRO A 34 -23.16 -0.10 -4.56
C PRO A 34 -23.41 -1.23 -3.56
N VAL A 35 -22.43 -2.11 -3.31
CA VAL A 35 -22.54 -3.16 -2.29
C VAL A 35 -22.83 -2.60 -0.90
N LEU A 36 -22.34 -1.39 -0.60
CA LEU A 36 -22.55 -0.72 0.68
C LEU A 36 -24.02 -0.35 0.92
N LEU A 37 -24.79 -0.09 -0.15
CA LEU A 37 -26.24 0.17 -0.09
C LEU A 37 -27.04 -1.05 0.40
N PHE A 38 -26.43 -2.23 0.41
CA PHE A 38 -27.04 -3.46 0.93
C PHE A 38 -26.42 -3.85 2.26
N SER A 39 -25.08 -3.84 2.36
CA SER A 39 -24.38 -4.32 3.55
C SER A 39 -24.61 -3.44 4.78
N VAL A 40 -24.60 -2.10 4.63
CA VAL A 40 -24.82 -1.17 5.76
C VAL A 40 -26.26 -1.29 6.30
N PRO A 41 -27.33 -1.24 5.48
CA PRO A 41 -28.69 -1.49 5.96
C PRO A 41 -28.87 -2.88 6.60
N ALA A 42 -28.30 -3.92 5.99
CA ALA A 42 -28.39 -5.28 6.53
C ALA A 42 -27.66 -5.41 7.88
N PHE A 43 -26.53 -4.73 8.05
CA PHE A 43 -25.81 -4.72 9.31
C PHE A 43 -26.55 -3.93 10.39
N LEU A 44 -27.10 -2.76 10.07
CA LEU A 44 -27.91 -1.96 11.00
C LEU A 44 -29.20 -2.65 11.45
N THR A 45 -29.82 -3.44 10.57
CA THR A 45 -30.98 -4.27 10.94
C THR A 45 -30.58 -5.43 11.87
N LEU A 46 -29.42 -6.07 11.65
CA LEU A 46 -28.86 -7.07 12.58
C LEU A 46 -28.59 -6.46 13.95
N ILE A 47 -27.96 -5.28 14.02
CA ILE A 47 -27.73 -4.56 15.29
C ILE A 47 -29.07 -4.25 15.98
N GLY A 48 -30.08 -3.81 15.22
CA GLY A 48 -31.42 -3.53 15.74
C GLY A 48 -32.12 -4.75 16.36
N ALA A 49 -31.80 -5.96 15.89
CA ALA A 49 -32.30 -7.22 16.40
C ALA A 49 -31.46 -7.81 17.56
N ALA A 50 -30.34 -7.18 17.93
CA ALA A 50 -29.53 -7.62 19.05
C ALA A 50 -30.31 -7.49 20.38
N LYS A 51 -30.19 -8.49 21.24
CA LYS A 51 -30.85 -8.56 22.55
C LYS A 51 -30.05 -7.90 23.67
N SER A 52 -28.75 -7.66 23.45
CA SER A 52 -27.85 -7.11 24.47
C SER A 52 -26.67 -6.34 23.85
N ARG A 53 -26.00 -5.52 24.67
CA ARG A 53 -24.76 -4.82 24.28
C ARG A 53 -23.66 -5.82 23.86
N LYS A 54 -23.54 -6.94 24.58
CA LYS A 54 -22.60 -8.02 24.25
C LYS A 54 -22.86 -8.58 22.85
N GLN A 55 -24.13 -8.82 22.50
CA GLN A 55 -24.47 -9.33 21.17
C GLN A 55 -24.20 -8.30 20.06
N ALA A 56 -24.52 -7.02 20.30
CA ALA A 56 -24.18 -5.95 19.35
C ALA A 56 -22.66 -5.80 19.16
N ALA A 57 -21.87 -5.94 20.22
CA ALA A 57 -20.40 -5.95 20.14
C ALA A 57 -19.88 -7.14 19.31
N VAL A 58 -20.44 -8.34 19.51
CA VAL A 58 -20.09 -9.51 18.69
C VAL A 58 -20.44 -9.28 17.21
N PHE A 59 -21.56 -8.63 16.90
CA PHE A 59 -21.90 -8.27 15.52
C PHE A 59 -20.93 -7.23 14.96
N GLY A 60 -20.59 -6.20 15.74
CA GLY A 60 -19.55 -5.22 15.44
C GLY A 60 -18.23 -5.85 15.05
N TRP A 61 -17.69 -6.68 15.95
CA TRP A 61 -16.43 -7.38 15.73
C TRP A 61 -16.52 -8.35 14.54
N SER A 62 -17.61 -9.11 14.40
CA SER A 62 -17.75 -10.06 13.28
C SER A 62 -17.78 -9.34 11.93
N PHE A 63 -18.52 -8.23 11.82
CA PHE A 63 -18.55 -7.39 10.62
C PHE A 63 -17.17 -6.79 10.32
N GLY A 64 -16.54 -6.20 11.34
CA GLY A 64 -15.18 -5.65 11.21
C GLY A 64 -14.17 -6.69 10.78
N PHE A 65 -14.25 -7.92 11.31
CA PHE A 65 -13.37 -9.02 10.94
C PHE A 65 -13.57 -9.46 9.49
N GLY A 66 -14.82 -9.56 9.03
CA GLY A 66 -15.13 -9.85 7.63
C GLY A 66 -14.58 -8.78 6.68
N LEU A 67 -14.78 -7.50 7.01
CA LEU A 67 -14.24 -6.39 6.23
C LEU A 67 -12.71 -6.40 6.21
N ALA A 68 -12.08 -6.56 7.38
CA ALA A 68 -10.64 -6.50 7.52
C ALA A 68 -9.92 -7.71 6.90
N ILE A 69 -10.46 -8.94 7.03
CA ILE A 69 -9.80 -10.12 6.46
C ILE A 69 -9.73 -10.05 4.93
N ALA A 70 -10.81 -9.59 4.28
CA ALA A 70 -10.81 -9.37 2.84
C ALA A 70 -10.05 -8.11 2.43
N GLY A 71 -10.02 -7.07 3.26
CA GLY A 71 -9.32 -5.81 2.95
C GLY A 71 -7.83 -5.82 3.26
N LEU A 72 -7.33 -6.78 4.05
CA LEU A 72 -5.95 -6.87 4.52
C LEU A 72 -5.25 -8.17 4.08
N TYR A 73 -5.83 -8.93 3.14
CA TYR A 73 -5.22 -10.16 2.62
C TYR A 73 -3.78 -9.96 2.12
N TRP A 74 -3.49 -8.78 1.56
CA TRP A 74 -2.19 -8.42 0.99
C TRP A 74 -1.09 -8.28 2.04
N ILE A 75 -1.41 -8.21 3.33
CA ILE A 75 -0.43 -8.16 4.43
C ILE A 75 0.45 -9.42 4.46
N THR A 76 -0.01 -10.51 3.85
CA THR A 76 0.81 -11.70 3.68
C THR A 76 1.94 -11.50 2.66
N GLU A 77 1.80 -10.61 1.67
CA GLU A 77 2.79 -10.44 0.58
C GLU A 77 4.17 -9.98 1.08
N PRO A 78 4.31 -8.96 1.96
CA PRO A 78 5.61 -8.60 2.53
C PRO A 78 6.26 -9.72 3.35
N ILE A 79 5.48 -10.66 3.89
CA ILE A 79 6.04 -11.81 4.62
C ILE A 79 6.63 -12.83 3.63
N LEU A 80 6.06 -12.92 2.43
CA LEU A 80 6.53 -13.84 1.39
C LEU A 80 7.89 -13.44 0.81
N THR A 81 8.27 -12.16 0.86
CA THR A 81 9.61 -11.71 0.41
C THR A 81 10.74 -12.29 1.26
N GLU A 82 10.45 -12.61 2.53
CA GLU A 82 11.37 -13.21 3.50
C GLU A 82 10.83 -14.57 4.00
N VAL A 83 10.15 -15.31 3.11
CA VAL A 83 9.44 -16.55 3.46
C VAL A 83 10.36 -17.60 4.08
N ALA A 84 11.64 -17.65 3.68
CA ALA A 84 12.61 -18.58 4.25
C ALA A 84 12.73 -18.43 5.78
N THR A 85 12.58 -17.20 6.28
CA THR A 85 12.63 -16.86 7.71
C THR A 85 11.24 -16.89 8.34
N PHE A 86 10.22 -16.35 7.65
CA PHE A 86 8.91 -16.06 8.24
C PHE A 86 7.75 -16.91 7.71
N TRP A 87 8.02 -18.05 7.07
CA TRP A 87 6.97 -18.93 6.51
C TRP A 87 5.85 -19.27 7.50
N TRP A 88 6.17 -19.42 8.79
CA TRP A 88 5.22 -19.79 9.83
C TRP A 88 4.20 -18.69 10.13
N LEU A 89 4.52 -17.43 9.82
CA LEU A 89 3.66 -16.27 10.04
C LEU A 89 2.64 -16.07 8.90
N VAL A 90 2.91 -16.62 7.71
CA VAL A 90 2.07 -16.51 6.50
C VAL A 90 0.57 -16.77 6.76
N PRO A 91 0.15 -17.88 7.42
CA PRO A 91 -1.27 -18.13 7.66
C PRO A 91 -1.89 -17.24 8.74
N PHE A 92 -1.09 -16.48 9.49
CA PHE A 92 -1.54 -15.72 10.64
C PHE A 92 -1.45 -14.20 10.46
N ALA A 93 -0.58 -13.69 9.59
CA ALA A 93 -0.32 -12.26 9.43
C ALA A 93 -1.60 -11.45 9.17
N ALA A 94 -2.32 -11.77 8.09
CA ALA A 94 -3.57 -11.09 7.77
C ALA A 94 -4.70 -11.42 8.77
N PRO A 95 -4.95 -12.68 9.19
CA PRO A 95 -6.01 -12.97 10.17
C PRO A 95 -5.81 -12.33 11.54
N LEU A 96 -4.60 -12.31 12.09
CA LEU A 96 -4.35 -11.70 13.40
C LEU A 96 -4.50 -10.18 13.33
N LEU A 97 -3.98 -9.54 12.29
CA LEU A 97 -4.17 -8.10 12.11
C LEU A 97 -5.66 -7.77 11.89
N ALA A 98 -6.36 -8.54 11.07
CA ALA A 98 -7.79 -8.37 10.86
C ALA A 98 -8.59 -8.54 12.16
N CYS A 99 -8.21 -9.51 13.01
CA CYS A 99 -8.81 -9.73 14.33
C CYS A 99 -8.63 -8.51 15.24
N ALA A 100 -7.44 -7.89 15.24
CA ALA A 100 -7.16 -6.68 16.01
C ALA A 100 -7.93 -5.47 15.47
N VAL A 101 -7.91 -5.23 14.16
CA VAL A 101 -8.62 -4.10 13.52
C VAL A 101 -10.13 -4.22 13.67
N ALA A 102 -10.67 -5.45 13.72
CA ALA A 102 -12.10 -5.68 13.89
C ALA A 102 -12.70 -5.07 15.17
N PHE A 103 -11.89 -4.86 16.22
CA PHE A 103 -12.36 -4.23 17.46
C PHE A 103 -12.84 -2.79 17.26
N TYR A 104 -12.30 -2.06 16.28
CA TYR A 104 -12.78 -0.72 15.94
C TYR A 104 -14.26 -0.72 15.54
N SER A 105 -14.73 -1.75 14.83
CA SER A 105 -16.13 -1.85 14.38
C SER A 105 -17.13 -2.08 15.53
N ILE A 106 -16.68 -2.39 16.74
CA ILE A 106 -17.54 -2.50 17.92
C ILE A 106 -18.14 -1.14 18.30
N ILE A 107 -17.36 -0.07 18.20
CA ILE A 107 -17.76 1.29 18.59
C ILE A 107 -19.02 1.76 17.82
N PRO A 108 -19.04 1.78 16.48
CA PRO A 108 -20.24 2.16 15.74
C PRO A 108 -21.42 1.20 15.96
N ALA A 109 -21.16 -0.10 16.13
CA ALA A 109 -22.22 -1.08 16.41
C ALA A 109 -22.91 -0.79 17.77
N LEU A 110 -22.13 -0.48 18.81
CA LEU A 110 -22.67 -0.12 20.13
C LEU A 110 -23.39 1.23 20.12
N ALA A 111 -22.87 2.23 19.40
CA ALA A 111 -23.52 3.52 19.22
C ALA A 111 -24.90 3.36 18.53
N ALA A 112 -24.96 2.59 17.45
CA ALA A 112 -26.22 2.27 16.78
C ALA A 112 -27.19 1.47 17.67
N PHE A 113 -26.68 0.53 18.47
CA PHE A 113 -27.47 -0.28 19.41
C PHE A 113 -28.08 0.54 20.56
N ALA A 114 -27.39 1.60 20.99
CA ALA A 114 -27.90 2.51 22.01
C ALA A 114 -29.16 3.24 21.53
N VAL A 115 -29.27 3.51 20.22
CA VAL A 115 -30.46 4.12 19.60
C VAL A 115 -31.51 3.06 19.26
N LYS A 116 -32.52 2.88 20.13
CA LYS A 116 -33.52 1.80 20.04
C LYS A 116 -34.49 1.93 18.88
N LYS A 117 -34.82 3.14 18.43
CA LYS A 117 -35.71 3.35 17.28
C LYS A 117 -34.91 3.23 15.98
N PRO A 118 -35.32 2.37 15.02
CA PRO A 118 -34.74 2.41 13.68
C PRO A 118 -35.08 3.74 13.01
N GLY A 119 -34.16 4.29 12.22
CA GLY A 119 -34.36 5.55 11.51
C GLY A 119 -33.13 6.43 11.51
N LEU A 120 -33.34 7.72 11.22
CA LEU A 120 -32.27 8.70 11.01
C LEU A 120 -31.33 8.82 12.23
N GLY A 121 -31.87 8.84 13.45
CA GLY A 121 -31.06 8.94 14.67
C GLY A 121 -30.08 7.77 14.83
N ARG A 122 -30.49 6.54 14.51
CA ARG A 122 -29.61 5.37 14.56
C ARG A 122 -28.54 5.45 13.47
N LEU A 123 -28.91 5.88 12.27
CA LEU A 123 -27.98 6.05 11.15
C LEU A 123 -26.93 7.12 11.45
N LEU A 124 -27.33 8.26 12.01
CA LEU A 124 -26.41 9.33 12.43
C LEU A 124 -25.46 8.85 13.53
N ALA A 125 -25.99 8.16 14.55
CA ALA A 125 -25.16 7.57 15.61
C ALA A 125 -24.14 6.57 15.05
N PHE A 126 -24.56 5.71 14.12
CA PHE A 126 -23.66 4.76 13.45
C PHE A 126 -22.58 5.46 12.63
N SER A 127 -22.97 6.40 11.76
CA SER A 127 -22.06 7.07 10.83
C SER A 127 -21.04 7.95 11.57
N GLY A 128 -21.49 8.72 12.57
CA GLY A 128 -20.60 9.53 13.40
C GLY A 128 -19.62 8.66 14.21
N ALA A 129 -20.12 7.60 14.85
CA ALA A 129 -19.26 6.69 15.61
C ALA A 129 -18.30 5.89 14.72
N TRP A 130 -18.65 5.65 13.45
CA TRP A 130 -17.75 5.01 12.48
C TRP A 130 -16.52 5.88 12.24
N VAL A 131 -16.72 7.18 12.00
CA VAL A 131 -15.61 8.13 11.82
C VAL A 131 -14.79 8.31 13.10
N LEU A 132 -15.44 8.39 14.27
CA LEU A 132 -14.71 8.42 15.55
C LEU A 132 -13.83 7.16 15.73
N SER A 133 -14.33 6.01 15.31
CA SER A 133 -13.54 4.78 15.32
C SER A 133 -12.37 4.81 14.32
N ASN A 134 -12.55 5.41 13.13
CA ASN A 134 -11.46 5.58 12.17
C ASN A 134 -10.40 6.55 12.67
N LEU A 135 -10.79 7.63 13.36
CA LEU A 135 -9.85 8.51 14.05
C LEU A 135 -9.09 7.75 15.14
N LEU A 136 -9.78 6.96 15.96
CA LEU A 136 -9.11 6.11 16.96
C LEU A 136 -8.11 5.15 16.31
N GLN A 137 -8.48 4.52 15.19
CA GLN A 137 -7.60 3.64 14.40
C GLN A 137 -6.38 4.37 13.83
N GLN A 138 -6.52 5.66 13.47
CA GLN A 138 -5.41 6.48 12.97
C GLN A 138 -4.39 6.85 14.05
N PHE A 139 -4.81 6.99 15.32
CA PHE A 139 -3.94 7.49 16.39
C PHE A 139 -3.51 6.44 17.42
N ALA A 140 -4.31 5.39 17.65
CA ALA A 140 -3.99 4.35 18.62
C ALA A 140 -2.86 3.43 18.12
N PHE A 141 -2.00 2.97 19.03
CA PHE A 141 -0.94 1.97 18.76
C PHE A 141 -0.06 2.31 17.55
N SER A 142 0.43 3.56 17.46
CA SER A 142 1.18 4.16 16.33
C SER A 142 0.37 4.49 15.07
N GLY A 143 -0.86 3.97 14.97
CA GLY A 143 -1.82 4.26 13.92
C GLY A 143 -1.77 3.28 12.76
N PHE A 144 -2.95 2.85 12.29
CA PHE A 144 -3.13 2.04 11.08
C PHE A 144 -4.35 2.52 10.28
N PRO A 145 -4.33 3.74 9.70
CA PRO A 145 -5.47 4.36 9.03
C PRO A 145 -5.76 3.74 7.64
N TRP A 146 -6.03 2.43 7.62
CA TRP A 146 -6.23 1.63 6.42
C TRP A 146 -7.71 1.35 6.17
N ASN A 147 -8.12 1.31 4.89
CA ASN A 147 -9.48 1.01 4.41
C ASN A 147 -10.60 1.92 4.96
N PHE A 148 -10.37 3.24 5.01
CA PHE A 148 -11.45 4.19 5.27
C PHE A 148 -12.38 4.28 4.05
N TRP A 149 -13.69 4.06 4.19
CA TRP A 149 -14.62 4.08 3.04
C TRP A 149 -14.73 5.43 2.31
N GLY A 150 -14.14 6.50 2.85
CA GLY A 150 -13.93 7.73 2.07
C GLY A 150 -12.99 7.53 0.88
N THR A 151 -12.06 6.58 0.96
CA THR A 151 -11.14 6.24 -0.14
C THR A 151 -11.80 5.46 -1.27
N ASP A 152 -12.98 4.88 -1.05
CA ASP A 152 -13.68 4.06 -2.06
C ASP A 152 -14.02 4.87 -3.32
N TRP A 153 -14.18 6.19 -3.18
CA TRP A 153 -14.43 7.11 -4.28
C TRP A 153 -13.23 7.33 -5.23
N THR A 154 -12.06 6.75 -4.92
CA THR A 154 -10.86 6.79 -5.79
C THR A 154 -10.92 5.79 -6.96
N ILE A 155 -12.09 5.70 -7.60
CA ILE A 155 -12.34 4.81 -8.73
C ILE A 155 -11.55 5.33 -9.96
N PRO A 156 -10.88 4.48 -10.74
CA PRO A 156 -10.22 4.94 -11.97
C PRO A 156 -11.20 5.56 -12.98
N GLY A 157 -10.77 6.66 -13.61
CA GLY A 157 -11.51 7.33 -14.68
C GLY A 157 -12.49 8.40 -14.20
N LEU A 158 -13.24 8.96 -15.16
CA LEU A 158 -14.07 10.16 -14.97
C LEU A 158 -15.03 10.06 -13.79
N VAL A 159 -15.59 8.88 -13.53
CA VAL A 159 -16.51 8.67 -12.39
C VAL A 159 -15.79 8.97 -11.08
N GLY A 160 -14.63 8.38 -10.82
CA GLY A 160 -13.90 8.70 -9.60
C GLY A 160 -13.39 10.13 -9.58
N ASP A 161 -12.94 10.67 -10.71
CA ASP A 161 -12.48 12.06 -10.80
C ASP A 161 -13.56 13.06 -10.37
N VAL A 162 -14.82 12.82 -10.73
CA VAL A 162 -15.98 13.63 -10.31
C VAL A 162 -16.32 13.38 -8.85
N PHE A 163 -16.46 12.12 -8.44
CA PHE A 163 -16.96 11.78 -7.11
C PHE A 163 -15.91 11.94 -5.99
N ILE A 164 -14.61 12.02 -6.29
CA ILE A 164 -13.60 12.27 -5.25
C ILE A 164 -13.55 13.75 -4.82
N GLN A 165 -14.09 14.68 -5.62
CA GLN A 165 -13.89 16.12 -5.42
C GLN A 165 -14.29 16.66 -4.05
N PRO A 166 -15.35 16.18 -3.36
CA PRO A 166 -15.65 16.66 -2.00
C PRO A 166 -14.58 16.34 -0.95
N ALA A 167 -13.60 15.48 -1.26
CA ALA A 167 -12.39 15.31 -0.43
C ALA A 167 -11.69 16.65 -0.16
N ALA A 168 -11.77 17.61 -1.09
CA ALA A 168 -11.14 18.92 -0.92
C ALA A 168 -11.79 19.78 0.18
N LEU A 169 -13.06 19.52 0.51
CA LEU A 169 -13.78 20.24 1.56
C LEU A 169 -13.70 19.51 2.91
N PHE A 170 -13.84 18.18 2.89
CA PHE A 170 -14.08 17.42 4.11
C PHE A 170 -12.98 16.39 4.43
N GLY A 171 -11.99 16.24 3.55
CA GLY A 171 -10.97 15.21 3.65
C GLY A 171 -11.54 13.79 3.64
N VAL A 172 -10.68 12.81 3.93
CA VAL A 172 -11.07 11.38 3.93
C VAL A 172 -12.09 11.04 5.01
N HIS A 173 -12.03 11.69 6.18
CA HIS A 173 -12.96 11.41 7.29
C HIS A 173 -14.36 11.91 7.00
N GLY A 174 -14.51 13.11 6.43
CA GLY A 174 -15.81 13.61 6.03
C GLY A 174 -16.38 12.86 4.83
N LEU A 175 -15.53 12.47 3.87
CA LEU A 175 -15.97 11.52 2.83
C LEU A 175 -16.44 10.20 3.42
N THR A 176 -15.72 9.64 4.40
CA THR A 176 -16.15 8.41 5.08
C THR A 176 -17.49 8.59 5.78
N LEU A 177 -17.71 9.72 6.49
CA LEU A 177 -18.99 10.05 7.11
C LEU A 177 -20.12 10.01 6.09
N LEU A 178 -19.93 10.70 4.96
CA LEU A 178 -20.91 10.79 3.89
C LEU A 178 -21.14 9.43 3.24
N THR A 179 -20.10 8.64 2.95
CA THR A 179 -20.23 7.29 2.39
C THR A 179 -21.10 6.40 3.29
N VAL A 180 -20.78 6.34 4.59
CA VAL A 180 -21.53 5.51 5.56
C VAL A 180 -22.98 5.99 5.67
N PHE A 181 -23.19 7.31 5.73
CA PHE A 181 -24.51 7.89 5.84
C PHE A 181 -25.37 7.60 4.60
N LEU A 182 -24.84 7.83 3.40
CA LEU A 182 -25.51 7.57 2.13
C LEU A 182 -25.82 6.07 1.96
N ALA A 183 -24.87 5.20 2.32
CA ALA A 183 -25.06 3.75 2.29
C ALA A 183 -26.26 3.30 3.16
N GLY A 184 -26.52 3.99 4.27
CA GLY A 184 -27.64 3.68 5.17
C GLY A 184 -28.97 4.37 4.84
N LEU A 185 -29.00 5.36 3.94
CA LEU A 185 -30.23 6.09 3.57
C LEU A 185 -31.38 5.20 3.07
N PRO A 186 -31.16 4.09 2.32
CA PRO A 186 -32.24 3.17 1.92
C PRO A 186 -33.12 2.67 3.09
N LEU A 187 -32.62 2.65 4.33
CA LEU A 187 -33.41 2.32 5.53
C LEU A 187 -34.58 3.28 5.78
N LEU A 188 -34.51 4.51 5.28
CA LEU A 188 -35.57 5.52 5.39
C LEU A 188 -36.59 5.43 4.24
N ARG A 189 -36.56 4.32 3.49
CA ARG A 189 -37.50 3.99 2.40
C ARG A 189 -37.52 5.09 1.33
N ARG A 190 -38.68 5.41 0.76
CA ARG A 190 -38.83 6.38 -0.35
C ARG A 190 -38.14 7.73 -0.08
N ARG A 191 -38.27 8.26 1.15
CA ARG A 191 -37.63 9.53 1.54
C ARG A 191 -36.11 9.41 1.59
N GLY A 192 -35.60 8.27 2.06
CA GLY A 192 -34.18 7.96 2.07
C GLY A 192 -33.58 7.84 0.68
N PHE A 193 -34.22 7.09 -0.21
CA PHE A 193 -33.80 6.98 -1.60
C PHE A 193 -33.83 8.33 -2.33
N ALA A 194 -34.88 9.13 -2.13
CA ALA A 194 -34.92 10.48 -2.69
C ALA A 194 -33.77 11.34 -2.17
N GLY A 195 -33.50 11.31 -0.86
CA GLY A 195 -32.35 12.00 -0.25
C GLY A 195 -31.00 11.53 -0.82
N LEU A 196 -30.83 10.22 -1.00
CA LEU A 196 -29.63 9.64 -1.61
C LEU A 196 -29.40 10.19 -3.02
N MET A 197 -30.43 10.17 -3.87
CA MET A 197 -30.33 10.67 -5.24
C MET A 197 -30.06 12.17 -5.28
N VAL A 198 -30.71 12.96 -4.42
CA VAL A 198 -30.47 14.41 -4.33
C VAL A 198 -29.04 14.70 -3.89
N ILE A 199 -28.54 14.04 -2.85
CA ILE A 199 -27.18 14.27 -2.36
C ILE A 199 -26.15 13.83 -3.40
N LEU A 200 -26.32 12.67 -4.05
CA LEU A 200 -25.42 12.23 -5.12
C LEU A 200 -25.48 13.15 -6.35
N GLY A 201 -26.64 13.72 -6.66
CA GLY A 201 -26.80 14.74 -7.71
C GLY A 201 -26.03 16.03 -7.39
N LEU A 202 -26.15 16.54 -6.16
CA LEU A 202 -25.38 17.71 -5.72
C LEU A 202 -23.88 17.43 -5.65
N TRP A 203 -23.51 16.24 -5.17
CA TRP A 203 -22.12 15.79 -5.08
C TRP A 203 -21.48 15.72 -6.47
N SER A 204 -22.13 15.07 -7.43
CA SER A 204 -21.64 14.98 -8.81
C SER A 204 -21.64 16.35 -9.51
N GLY A 205 -22.65 17.18 -9.27
CA GLY A 205 -22.69 18.56 -9.77
C GLY A 205 -21.51 19.40 -9.26
N PHE A 206 -21.19 19.32 -7.96
CA PHE A 206 -20.00 19.95 -7.39
C PHE A 206 -18.71 19.42 -8.01
N GLY A 207 -18.62 18.10 -8.20
CA GLY A 207 -17.46 17.48 -8.81
C GLY A 207 -17.22 17.94 -10.24
N LEU A 208 -18.26 17.95 -11.06
CA LEU A 208 -18.20 18.45 -12.43
C LEU A 208 -17.83 19.93 -12.48
N TRP A 209 -18.42 20.76 -11.62
CA TRP A 209 -18.08 22.18 -11.52
C TRP A 209 -16.60 22.40 -11.16
N ARG A 210 -16.07 21.67 -10.16
CA ARG A 210 -14.65 21.74 -9.77
C ARG A 210 -13.70 21.33 -10.89
N LEU A 211 -14.06 20.32 -11.68
CA LEU A 211 -13.22 19.86 -12.79
C LEU A 211 -13.17 20.85 -13.97
N GLN A 212 -14.08 21.83 -14.03
CA GLN A 212 -14.03 22.91 -15.04
C GLN A 212 -12.95 23.94 -14.75
N THR A 213 -12.40 23.95 -13.53
CA THR A 213 -11.36 24.88 -13.09
C THR A 213 -10.05 24.13 -12.87
N PRO A 214 -9.28 23.85 -13.94
CA PRO A 214 -8.02 23.13 -13.80
C PRO A 214 -7.01 23.97 -13.00
N VAL A 215 -6.21 23.30 -12.18
CA VAL A 215 -5.12 23.96 -11.46
C VAL A 215 -4.07 24.42 -12.49
N PRO A 216 -3.63 25.70 -12.46
CA PRO A 216 -2.61 26.17 -13.38
C PRO A 216 -1.34 25.31 -13.27
N PRO A 217 -0.70 24.95 -14.40
CA PRO A 217 0.54 24.19 -14.37
C PRO A 217 1.60 24.99 -13.60
N SER A 218 2.41 24.31 -12.78
CA SER A 218 3.49 24.92 -12.02
C SER A 218 4.62 25.47 -12.92
N GLY A 219 4.63 25.10 -14.21
CA GLY A 219 5.73 25.38 -15.13
C GLY A 219 6.98 24.54 -14.86
N ILE A 220 6.89 23.56 -13.95
CA ILE A 220 8.00 22.67 -13.58
C ILE A 220 7.75 21.28 -14.16
N THR A 221 8.75 20.74 -14.84
CA THR A 221 8.78 19.39 -15.38
C THR A 221 9.65 18.52 -14.49
N LEU A 222 9.11 17.38 -14.01
CA LEU A 222 9.84 16.46 -13.14
C LEU A 222 10.08 15.13 -13.86
N ALA A 223 11.29 14.59 -13.76
CA ALA A 223 11.59 13.22 -14.16
C ALA A 223 11.42 12.27 -12.96
N LEU A 224 10.44 11.36 -13.03
CA LEU A 224 10.24 10.33 -12.01
C LEU A 224 10.99 9.05 -12.42
N VAL A 225 11.99 8.65 -11.65
CA VAL A 225 12.80 7.47 -11.95
C VAL A 225 12.11 6.21 -11.43
N GLN A 226 11.89 5.22 -12.28
CA GLN A 226 11.29 3.94 -11.89
C GLN A 226 12.17 2.77 -12.38
N PRO A 227 13.21 2.39 -11.63
CA PRO A 227 14.22 1.47 -12.13
C PRO A 227 13.79 0.00 -12.11
N ASN A 228 12.65 -0.32 -11.48
CA ASN A 228 12.09 -1.68 -11.42
C ASN A 228 13.11 -2.72 -10.93
N PHE A 229 13.78 -2.45 -9.81
CA PHE A 229 14.72 -3.39 -9.21
C PHE A 229 13.99 -4.60 -8.60
N PRO A 230 14.57 -5.81 -8.68
CA PRO A 230 13.94 -7.03 -8.14
C PRO A 230 13.85 -7.01 -6.61
N VAL A 231 12.82 -7.67 -6.07
CA VAL A 231 12.58 -7.88 -4.64
C VAL A 231 12.36 -9.39 -4.40
N PRO A 232 13.14 -10.07 -3.52
CA PRO A 232 14.25 -9.53 -2.74
C PRO A 232 15.44 -9.13 -3.63
N GLY A 233 16.18 -8.10 -3.21
CA GLY A 233 17.28 -7.55 -3.99
C GLY A 233 18.59 -8.32 -3.80
N ASP A 234 19.43 -8.36 -4.84
CA ASP A 234 20.86 -8.68 -4.72
C ASP A 234 21.65 -7.46 -4.19
N PHE A 235 22.30 -7.63 -3.05
CA PHE A 235 23.14 -6.61 -2.39
C PHE A 235 24.64 -6.83 -2.60
N SER A 236 25.03 -7.71 -3.52
CA SER A 236 26.43 -7.85 -3.93
C SER A 236 26.95 -6.52 -4.51
N ARG A 237 28.23 -6.22 -4.26
CA ARG A 237 28.84 -4.97 -4.73
C ARG A 237 28.70 -4.75 -6.24
N PRO A 238 28.87 -5.77 -7.11
CA PRO A 238 28.61 -5.61 -8.55
C PRO A 238 27.17 -5.26 -8.88
N ALA A 239 26.19 -5.85 -8.17
CA ALA A 239 24.78 -5.54 -8.37
C ALA A 239 24.44 -4.11 -7.92
N LEU A 240 24.98 -3.66 -6.78
CA LEU A 240 24.82 -2.28 -6.30
C LEU A 240 25.41 -1.27 -7.27
N GLU A 241 26.60 -1.55 -7.84
CA GLU A 241 27.20 -0.70 -8.86
C GLU A 241 26.36 -0.65 -10.13
N ALA A 242 25.85 -1.80 -10.62
CA ALA A 242 24.96 -1.83 -11.77
C ALA A 242 23.66 -1.03 -11.54
N ARG A 243 23.10 -1.08 -10.32
CA ARG A 243 21.94 -0.26 -9.92
C ARG A 243 22.28 1.23 -9.94
N TRP A 244 23.44 1.59 -9.39
CA TRP A 244 23.92 2.97 -9.39
C TRP A 244 24.05 3.52 -10.81
N GLN A 245 24.72 2.79 -11.71
CA GLN A 245 24.86 3.19 -13.11
C GLN A 245 23.51 3.34 -13.82
N ARG A 246 22.54 2.45 -13.53
CA ARG A 246 21.18 2.58 -14.07
C ARG A 246 20.47 3.83 -13.57
N LEU A 247 20.59 4.17 -12.29
CA LEU A 247 20.01 5.40 -11.72
C LEU A 247 20.62 6.66 -12.35
N LEU A 248 21.95 6.67 -12.55
CA LEU A 248 22.64 7.76 -13.23
C LEU A 248 22.15 7.92 -14.68
N ALA A 249 22.07 6.82 -15.43
CA ALA A 249 21.60 6.84 -16.82
C ALA A 249 20.14 7.33 -16.94
N MET A 250 19.24 6.86 -16.08
CA MET A 250 17.85 7.30 -16.06
C MET A 250 17.70 8.77 -15.65
N SER A 251 18.51 9.23 -14.69
CA SER A 251 18.53 10.65 -14.29
C SER A 251 18.99 11.54 -15.44
N LYS A 252 20.06 11.12 -16.14
CA LYS A 252 20.54 11.80 -17.35
C LYS A 252 19.46 11.92 -18.41
N ALA A 253 18.80 10.80 -18.72
CA ALA A 253 17.77 10.74 -19.74
C ALA A 253 16.57 11.65 -19.40
N GLY A 254 16.16 11.67 -18.12
CA GLY A 254 15.11 12.57 -17.64
C GLY A 254 15.44 14.04 -17.86
N LEU A 255 16.65 14.47 -17.49
CA LEU A 255 17.11 15.85 -17.68
C LEU A 255 17.27 16.20 -19.17
N GLN A 256 17.79 15.28 -19.99
CA GLN A 256 17.88 15.45 -21.44
C GLN A 256 16.51 15.57 -22.12
N SER A 257 15.45 15.06 -21.48
CA SER A 257 14.07 15.20 -21.92
C SER A 257 13.42 16.51 -21.47
N GLY A 258 14.18 17.43 -20.87
CA GLY A 258 13.72 18.76 -20.45
C GLY A 258 13.16 18.82 -19.03
N ALA A 259 13.46 17.86 -18.16
CA ALA A 259 13.09 17.94 -16.76
C ALA A 259 13.92 18.98 -16.00
N ASP A 260 13.27 19.77 -15.13
CA ASP A 260 13.90 20.74 -14.23
C ASP A 260 14.51 20.07 -13.00
N ALA A 261 13.96 18.92 -12.59
CA ALA A 261 14.45 18.12 -11.46
C ALA A 261 14.14 16.62 -11.64
N VAL A 262 14.89 15.79 -10.92
CA VAL A 262 14.71 14.33 -10.92
C VAL A 262 14.30 13.85 -9.53
N VAL A 263 13.34 12.92 -9.47
CA VAL A 263 12.87 12.32 -8.22
C VAL A 263 13.14 10.83 -8.26
N TRP A 264 13.82 10.30 -7.24
CA TRP A 264 14.05 8.88 -7.08
C TRP A 264 13.10 8.26 -6.03
N PRO A 265 12.70 6.98 -6.19
CA PRO A 265 11.88 6.26 -5.21
C PRO A 265 12.57 6.08 -3.85
N GLU A 266 11.77 5.69 -2.86
CA GLU A 266 12.22 5.36 -1.49
C GLU A 266 13.38 4.35 -1.50
N ALA A 267 14.40 4.62 -0.67
CA ALA A 267 15.53 3.73 -0.39
C ALA A 267 16.19 3.09 -1.63
N VAL A 268 16.16 3.77 -2.77
CA VAL A 268 16.65 3.20 -4.03
C VAL A 268 18.15 3.41 -4.22
N SER A 269 18.71 4.44 -3.58
CA SER A 269 20.14 4.75 -3.66
C SER A 269 20.97 3.65 -2.99
N PRO A 270 21.91 3.01 -3.71
CA PRO A 270 22.88 2.08 -3.11
C PRO A 270 23.83 2.76 -2.11
N TRP A 271 24.04 4.07 -2.26
CA TRP A 271 25.01 4.85 -1.48
C TRP A 271 24.31 5.85 -0.57
N LEU A 272 24.92 6.18 0.56
CA LEU A 272 24.40 7.14 1.53
C LEU A 272 24.67 8.56 1.03
N LEU A 273 23.74 9.11 0.25
CA LEU A 273 23.96 10.38 -0.45
C LEU A 273 24.23 11.58 0.46
N ASP A 274 23.87 11.51 1.74
CA ASP A 274 24.16 12.57 2.72
C ASP A 274 25.64 12.62 3.12
N SER A 275 26.28 11.46 3.30
CA SER A 275 27.68 11.36 3.77
C SER A 275 28.69 11.00 2.67
N ASP A 276 28.25 10.39 1.56
CA ASP A 276 29.12 9.95 0.47
C ASP A 276 29.34 11.05 -0.58
N ALA A 277 30.44 11.78 -0.43
CA ALA A 277 30.84 12.84 -1.37
C ALA A 277 31.19 12.31 -2.77
N ALA A 278 31.72 11.07 -2.87
CA ALA A 278 32.09 10.49 -4.16
C ALA A 278 30.84 10.11 -4.96
N ALA A 279 29.82 9.55 -4.30
CA ALA A 279 28.52 9.29 -4.92
C ALA A 279 27.87 10.60 -5.41
N ARG A 280 27.88 11.66 -4.60
CA ARG A 280 27.36 12.98 -5.02
C ARG A 280 28.15 13.57 -6.19
N GLN A 281 29.47 13.41 -6.21
CA GLN A 281 30.29 13.87 -7.34
C GLN A 281 29.95 13.14 -8.63
N GLN A 282 29.77 11.81 -8.58
CA GLN A 282 29.36 11.02 -9.75
C GLN A 282 27.95 11.41 -10.23
N LEU A 283 27.02 11.63 -9.30
CA LEU A 283 25.68 12.10 -9.62
C LEU A 283 25.72 13.47 -10.31
N ALA A 284 26.44 14.43 -9.72
CA ALA A 284 26.60 15.78 -10.27
C ALA A 284 27.32 15.80 -11.63
N ALA A 285 28.22 14.85 -11.90
CA ALA A 285 28.85 14.73 -13.21
C ALA A 285 27.83 14.41 -14.33
N VAL A 286 26.68 13.85 -13.97
CA VAL A 286 25.60 13.48 -14.88
C VAL A 286 24.45 14.49 -14.86
N THR A 287 24.16 15.06 -13.69
CA THR A 287 23.00 15.93 -13.47
C THR A 287 23.33 17.42 -13.45
N GLY A 288 24.61 17.79 -13.43
CA GLY A 288 25.05 19.17 -13.29
C GLY A 288 24.53 19.77 -11.98
N THR A 289 23.83 20.90 -12.09
CA THR A 289 23.21 21.59 -10.95
C THR A 289 21.70 21.36 -10.83
N ALA A 290 21.14 20.42 -11.61
CA ALA A 290 19.71 20.13 -11.52
C ALA A 290 19.40 19.45 -10.18
N PRO A 291 18.34 19.88 -9.46
CA PRO A 291 17.95 19.24 -8.20
C PRO A 291 17.57 17.77 -8.38
N ILE A 292 18.13 16.92 -7.52
CA ILE A 292 17.79 15.49 -7.41
C ILE A 292 17.22 15.25 -6.01
N LEU A 293 15.95 14.84 -5.95
CA LEU A 293 15.26 14.45 -4.72
C LEU A 293 15.32 12.92 -4.61
N ALA A 294 16.33 12.41 -3.91
CA ALA A 294 16.64 10.99 -3.91
C ALA A 294 16.21 10.28 -2.62
N GLY A 295 15.42 9.20 -2.75
CA GLY A 295 15.22 8.28 -1.62
C GLY A 295 16.52 7.53 -1.32
N SER A 296 17.05 7.76 -0.12
CA SER A 296 18.34 7.25 0.36
C SER A 296 18.24 6.87 1.83
N LEU A 297 19.11 5.97 2.27
CA LEU A 297 19.36 5.84 3.70
C LEU A 297 20.28 6.99 4.17
N ARG A 298 20.12 7.38 5.42
CA ARG A 298 21.00 8.31 6.15
C ARG A 298 21.52 7.62 7.40
N ALA A 299 22.81 7.81 7.70
CA ALA A 299 23.41 7.35 8.94
C ALA A 299 23.85 8.58 9.76
N THR A 300 23.25 8.78 10.93
CA THR A 300 23.60 9.88 11.85
C THR A 300 24.62 9.43 12.90
N SER A 301 24.78 8.12 13.08
CA SER A 301 25.87 7.48 13.83
C SER A 301 26.10 6.06 13.28
N GLU A 302 27.01 5.28 13.87
CA GLU A 302 27.26 3.88 13.45
C GLU A 302 26.03 2.96 13.56
N THR A 303 25.06 3.31 14.42
CA THR A 303 23.88 2.48 14.70
C THR A 303 22.56 3.22 14.49
N ASP A 304 22.58 4.51 14.18
CA ASP A 304 21.38 5.31 13.93
C ASP A 304 21.19 5.51 12.42
N PHE A 305 20.33 4.66 11.86
CA PHE A 305 19.93 4.70 10.46
C PHE A 305 18.54 5.31 10.30
N ARG A 306 18.36 6.06 9.23
CA ARG A 306 17.11 6.70 8.85
C ARG A 306 16.76 6.42 7.40
N ASN A 307 15.48 6.19 7.15
CA ASN A 307 14.92 6.19 5.81
C ASN A 307 14.61 7.64 5.43
N ALA A 308 15.25 8.16 4.39
CA ALA A 308 15.29 9.58 4.13
C ALA A 308 15.09 9.94 2.66
N LEU A 309 14.66 11.17 2.44
CA LEU A 309 14.80 11.88 1.18
C LEU A 309 16.00 12.83 1.31
N VAL A 310 16.97 12.70 0.42
CA VAL A 310 18.16 13.56 0.36
C VAL A 310 18.12 14.37 -0.93
N VAL A 311 18.24 15.69 -0.83
CA VAL A 311 18.21 16.60 -1.96
C VAL A 311 19.62 17.08 -2.28
N THR A 312 20.03 16.95 -3.54
CA THR A 312 21.34 17.41 -4.04
C THR A 312 21.14 18.26 -5.28
N ASP A 313 22.00 19.26 -5.50
CA ASP A 313 21.99 20.16 -6.67
C ASP A 313 23.42 20.37 -7.22
N GLY A 314 24.30 19.41 -6.99
CA GLY A 314 25.71 19.48 -7.35
C GLY A 314 26.59 18.55 -6.50
N PRO A 315 27.93 18.69 -6.57
CA PRO A 315 28.86 17.81 -5.85
C PRO A 315 29.02 18.15 -4.36
N GLY A 316 28.44 19.28 -3.92
CA GLY A 316 28.51 19.73 -2.53
C GLY A 316 27.71 18.86 -1.56
N PRO A 317 27.64 19.26 -0.27
CA PRO A 317 26.72 18.65 0.69
C PRO A 317 25.26 18.71 0.22
N ALA A 318 24.41 17.83 0.76
CA ALA A 318 22.97 17.87 0.50
C ALA A 318 22.37 19.23 0.88
N VAL A 319 21.50 19.78 0.04
CA VAL A 319 20.87 21.10 0.26
C VAL A 319 19.61 21.02 1.13
N ALA A 320 18.99 19.85 1.19
CA ALA A 320 17.89 19.57 2.09
C ALA A 320 17.81 18.06 2.38
N THR A 321 17.30 17.70 3.56
CA THR A 321 17.01 16.32 3.91
C THR A 321 15.68 16.23 4.65
N TYR A 322 14.99 15.10 4.50
CA TYR A 322 13.79 14.76 5.25
C TYR A 322 13.89 13.30 5.71
N ASP A 323 13.77 13.10 7.02
CA ASP A 323 13.78 11.77 7.64
C ASP A 323 12.34 11.29 7.87
N LYS A 324 12.03 10.06 7.46
CA LYS A 324 10.74 9.42 7.68
C LYS A 324 10.41 9.40 9.17
N TRP A 325 9.27 9.96 9.56
CA TRP A 325 8.83 10.09 10.94
C TRP A 325 7.71 9.09 11.30
N LYS A 326 6.88 8.63 10.34
CA LYS A 326 5.99 7.47 10.55
C LYS A 326 6.59 6.21 10.00
N LEU A 327 7.19 5.44 10.91
CA LEU A 327 7.73 4.14 10.62
C LEU A 327 6.64 3.06 10.57
N VAL A 328 6.84 2.06 9.72
CA VAL A 328 5.99 0.86 9.63
C VAL A 328 6.31 -0.07 10.80
N PRO A 329 5.33 -0.40 11.66
CA PRO A 329 5.53 -1.37 12.73
C PRO A 329 5.92 -2.74 12.17
N PHE A 330 6.85 -3.42 12.82
CA PHE A 330 7.40 -4.75 12.45
C PHE A 330 8.23 -4.79 11.16
N GLY A 331 8.11 -3.81 10.27
CA GLY A 331 8.96 -3.67 9.08
C GLY A 331 10.17 -2.78 9.31
N GLU A 332 9.98 -1.64 9.98
CA GLU A 332 11.02 -0.62 10.19
C GLU A 332 11.44 -0.46 11.65
N TYR A 333 10.59 -0.84 12.60
CA TYR A 333 10.94 -0.90 14.02
C TYR A 333 10.18 -2.02 14.74
N THR A 334 10.74 -2.47 15.86
CA THR A 334 10.03 -3.38 16.78
C THR A 334 9.33 -2.57 17.87
N PRO A 335 8.00 -2.65 18.03
CA PRO A 335 7.31 -1.96 19.11
C PRO A 335 7.85 -2.36 20.49
N HIS A 336 8.22 -1.38 21.32
CA HIS A 336 8.90 -1.59 22.60
C HIS A 336 8.12 -2.49 23.61
N TRP A 337 6.80 -2.61 23.43
CA TRP A 337 5.92 -3.41 24.28
C TRP A 337 5.84 -4.89 23.86
N LEU A 338 6.44 -5.26 22.71
CA LEU A 338 6.48 -6.63 22.23
C LEU A 338 7.86 -7.25 22.47
N PRO A 339 7.99 -8.37 23.21
CA PRO A 339 9.27 -9.00 23.51
C PRO A 339 9.83 -9.86 22.35
N LEU A 340 9.35 -9.63 21.11
CA LEU A 340 9.74 -10.39 19.93
C LEU A 340 10.61 -9.53 19.02
N LYS A 341 11.89 -9.89 18.87
CA LYS A 341 12.81 -9.24 17.93
C LYS A 341 12.57 -9.78 16.53
N ILE A 342 11.86 -9.00 15.71
CA ILE A 342 11.46 -9.41 14.35
C ILE A 342 12.44 -8.83 13.30
N ILE A 343 13.12 -7.72 13.61
CA ILE A 343 14.00 -7.01 12.69
C ILE A 343 15.46 -7.43 12.90
N PRO A 344 16.23 -7.72 11.82
CA PRO A 344 17.64 -8.06 11.90
C PRO A 344 18.51 -6.97 12.56
N ASP A 345 19.54 -7.41 13.26
CA ASP A 345 20.46 -6.57 14.05
C ASP A 345 21.32 -5.63 13.19
N MET A 346 21.48 -5.91 11.89
CA MET A 346 22.34 -5.12 10.99
C MET A 346 21.88 -3.66 10.81
N LEU A 347 20.63 -3.35 11.12
CA LEU A 347 20.09 -1.98 11.17
C LEU A 347 20.02 -1.44 12.61
N GLY A 348 20.78 -1.98 13.56
CA GLY A 348 20.67 -1.57 14.97
C GLY A 348 19.33 -1.91 15.63
N GLY A 349 18.54 -2.82 15.04
CA GLY A 349 17.18 -3.16 15.50
C GLY A 349 16.04 -2.36 14.86
N GLY A 350 16.33 -1.50 13.87
CA GLY A 350 15.34 -0.76 13.08
C GLY A 350 15.80 0.67 12.74
N PHE A 351 14.95 1.40 12.03
CA PHE A 351 15.17 2.82 11.74
C PHE A 351 14.76 3.71 12.92
N THR A 352 15.42 4.86 13.04
CA THR A 352 15.00 5.93 13.96
C THR A 352 14.04 6.88 13.25
N PRO A 353 12.91 7.25 13.88
CA PRO A 353 11.98 8.19 13.28
C PRO A 353 12.57 9.62 13.20
N GLY A 354 12.25 10.31 12.11
CA GLY A 354 12.46 11.74 11.95
C GLY A 354 11.60 12.60 12.90
N PRO A 355 11.84 13.93 12.93
CA PRO A 355 11.22 14.84 13.89
C PRO A 355 9.73 15.13 13.63
N GLY A 356 9.22 14.81 12.44
CA GLY A 356 7.81 15.05 12.05
C GLY A 356 7.68 15.56 10.62
N PRO A 357 6.46 15.91 10.19
CA PRO A 357 6.21 16.51 8.87
C PRO A 357 7.01 17.81 8.68
N ALA A 358 7.59 17.99 7.49
CA ALA A 358 8.37 19.17 7.13
C ALA A 358 8.05 19.65 5.72
N THR A 359 8.36 20.91 5.43
CA THR A 359 8.31 21.46 4.07
C THR A 359 9.74 21.80 3.65
N LEU A 360 10.18 21.27 2.52
CA LEU A 360 11.48 21.56 1.94
C LEU A 360 11.35 22.75 0.98
N HIS A 361 12.24 23.71 1.16
CA HIS A 361 12.38 24.87 0.28
C HIS A 361 13.64 24.68 -0.57
N ILE A 362 13.46 24.11 -1.76
CA ILE A 362 14.56 23.75 -2.66
C ILE A 362 14.67 24.85 -3.74
N PRO A 363 15.87 25.42 -3.97
CA PRO A 363 16.06 26.41 -5.03
C PRO A 363 15.55 25.92 -6.38
N GLY A 364 14.77 26.75 -7.08
CA GLY A 364 14.20 26.41 -8.40
C GLY A 364 12.94 25.55 -8.36
N LEU A 365 12.51 25.05 -7.19
CA LEU A 365 11.29 24.28 -7.04
C LEU A 365 10.26 24.96 -6.13
N PRO A 366 8.96 24.69 -6.31
CA PRO A 366 7.95 25.08 -5.32
C PRO A 366 8.19 24.36 -4.00
N PRO A 367 7.62 24.85 -2.87
CA PRO A 367 7.71 24.16 -1.59
C PRO A 367 7.24 22.70 -1.69
N VAL A 368 8.05 21.78 -1.15
CA VAL A 368 7.81 20.34 -1.25
C VAL A 368 7.47 19.77 0.13
N GLY A 369 6.32 19.11 0.27
CA GLY A 369 5.96 18.31 1.44
C GLY A 369 6.27 16.83 1.18
N PRO A 370 7.48 16.33 1.51
CA PRO A 370 7.84 14.94 1.28
C PRO A 370 7.00 14.00 2.16
N LEU A 371 6.62 12.87 1.58
CA LEU A 371 5.94 11.76 2.26
C LEU A 371 6.62 10.47 1.83
N ILE A 372 7.18 9.74 2.79
CA ILE A 372 7.86 8.48 2.53
C ILE A 372 6.88 7.34 2.84
N CYS A 373 6.40 6.69 1.78
CA CYS A 373 5.63 5.44 1.82
C CYS A 373 4.41 5.51 2.76
N TYR A 374 4.50 4.84 3.91
CA TYR A 374 3.43 4.72 4.91
C TYR A 374 2.95 6.06 5.47
N GLU A 375 3.72 7.13 5.35
CA GLU A 375 3.30 8.48 5.78
C GLU A 375 2.09 9.00 4.99
N SER A 376 1.94 8.58 3.73
CA SER A 376 0.90 9.08 2.82
C SER A 376 -0.54 8.82 3.28
N ILE A 377 -0.76 7.81 4.13
CA ILE A 377 -2.09 7.47 4.65
C ILE A 377 -2.46 8.24 5.93
N PHE A 378 -1.52 8.99 6.52
CA PHE A 378 -1.77 9.81 7.71
C PHE A 378 -2.30 11.18 7.34
N THR A 379 -3.61 11.24 7.08
CA THR A 379 -4.27 12.48 6.68
C THR A 379 -4.05 13.58 7.74
N GLY A 380 -3.71 14.79 7.26
CA GLY A 380 -3.50 15.96 8.09
C GLY A 380 -2.05 16.20 8.51
N GLN A 381 -1.20 15.16 8.53
CA GLN A 381 0.20 15.20 8.99
C GLN A 381 1.18 15.16 7.81
N ILE A 382 1.11 16.17 6.92
CA ILE A 382 1.78 16.13 5.60
C ILE A 382 2.84 17.24 5.39
N VAL A 383 2.67 18.40 6.01
CA VAL A 383 3.58 19.55 5.89
C VAL A 383 3.73 20.19 7.25
N ASN A 384 4.76 21.05 7.41
CA ASN A 384 4.87 21.89 8.59
C ASN A 384 3.64 22.81 8.70
N GLU A 385 3.07 22.94 9.90
CA GLU A 385 1.87 23.76 10.15
C GLU A 385 2.08 25.25 9.82
N VAL A 386 3.29 25.78 10.03
CA VAL A 386 3.63 27.18 9.72
C VAL A 386 3.54 27.43 8.21
N ASP A 387 4.12 26.52 7.41
CA ASP A 387 4.07 26.60 5.96
C ASP A 387 2.68 26.31 5.42
N ARG A 388 1.90 25.45 6.09
CA ARG A 388 0.49 25.21 5.75
C ARG A 388 -0.30 26.52 5.83
N VAL A 389 -0.13 27.31 6.88
CA VAL A 389 -0.82 28.59 7.04
C VAL A 389 -0.38 29.59 5.98
N GLU A 390 0.90 29.61 5.59
CA GLU A 390 1.40 30.50 4.52
C GLU A 390 0.90 30.06 3.13
N LEU A 391 0.89 28.76 2.84
CA LEU A 391 0.29 28.19 1.63
C LEU A 391 -1.22 28.48 1.59
N GLU A 392 -1.93 28.28 2.69
CA GLU A 392 -3.35 28.60 2.81
C GLU A 392 -3.58 30.11 2.65
N ARG A 393 -2.76 31.00 3.24
CA ARG A 393 -2.85 32.48 3.10
C ARG A 393 -2.56 32.96 1.68
N ARG A 394 -1.54 32.42 1.01
CA ARG A 394 -1.28 32.70 -0.42
C ARG A 394 -2.40 32.21 -1.31
N ASN A 395 -3.05 31.11 -0.94
CA ASN A 395 -4.27 30.62 -1.58
C ASN A 395 -5.51 31.41 -1.14
N VAL A 396 -5.50 32.11 0.00
CA VAL A 396 -6.62 32.94 0.45
C VAL A 396 -6.78 34.20 -0.39
N HIS A 397 -5.70 34.73 -0.97
CA HIS A 397 -5.75 35.80 -1.98
C HIS A 397 -6.12 35.30 -3.40
N ARG A 398 -6.28 33.98 -3.57
CA ARG A 398 -6.80 33.28 -4.76
C ARG A 398 -7.91 32.30 -4.34
N HIS A 399 -8.83 32.78 -3.51
CA HIS A 399 -9.84 31.97 -2.82
C HIS A 399 -10.85 31.35 -3.80
N ALA A 400 -10.47 30.23 -4.44
CA ALA A 400 -11.37 29.19 -4.96
C ALA A 400 -10.67 27.90 -5.44
N GLU A 401 -9.36 27.86 -5.74
CA GLU A 401 -8.91 26.92 -6.80
C GLU A 401 -7.80 25.88 -6.51
N SER A 402 -7.04 25.91 -5.40
CA SER A 402 -5.75 25.15 -5.37
C SER A 402 -5.56 24.04 -4.32
N ILE A 403 -6.62 23.45 -3.75
CA ILE A 403 -6.45 22.26 -2.88
C ILE A 403 -6.10 20.99 -3.70
N THR A 404 -6.26 21.03 -5.03
CA THR A 404 -6.19 19.88 -5.94
C THR A 404 -4.77 19.57 -6.47
N ALA A 405 -3.80 20.45 -6.28
CA ALA A 405 -2.39 20.16 -6.58
C ALA A 405 -1.68 19.56 -5.36
N ARG A 406 -2.21 18.44 -4.88
CA ARG A 406 -1.42 17.51 -4.07
C ARG A 406 -1.37 16.26 -4.91
N VAL A 407 -0.21 15.99 -5.49
CA VAL A 407 0.09 14.68 -6.07
C VAL A 407 0.48 13.80 -4.89
N PRO A 408 -0.42 13.00 -4.29
CA PRO A 408 0.07 11.82 -3.61
C PRO A 408 0.71 10.97 -4.70
N LEU A 409 2.03 10.83 -4.65
CA LEU A 409 2.71 9.71 -5.29
C LEU A 409 1.92 8.47 -4.89
N ARG A 410 1.19 7.89 -5.85
CA ARG A 410 0.54 6.59 -5.65
C ARG A 410 1.66 5.67 -5.18
N THR A 411 1.47 5.09 -4.00
CA THR A 411 2.20 3.91 -3.57
C THR A 411 1.86 2.82 -4.59
N LEU A 412 2.70 2.69 -5.61
CA LEU A 412 2.76 1.53 -6.48
C LEU A 412 3.27 0.38 -5.59
N VAL A 413 2.37 -0.18 -4.78
CA VAL A 413 2.55 -1.53 -4.28
C VAL A 413 2.60 -2.40 -5.52
N ALA A 414 3.75 -3.04 -5.72
CA ALA A 414 4.02 -3.90 -6.86
C ALA A 414 2.82 -4.78 -7.20
N ARG A 415 2.13 -4.44 -8.29
CA ARG A 415 1.39 -5.38 -9.11
C ARG A 415 1.96 -5.26 -10.51
N GLY A 416 2.63 -6.34 -10.92
CA GLY A 416 3.06 -6.50 -12.29
C GLY A 416 1.87 -6.47 -13.24
N GLY A 417 2.09 -5.84 -14.39
CA GLY A 417 1.24 -5.94 -15.57
C GLY A 417 0.09 -4.94 -15.59
N GLU A 418 0.37 -3.74 -16.07
CA GLU A 418 -0.44 -3.06 -17.10
C GLU A 418 0.29 -1.77 -17.50
N CYS A 419 0.86 -1.80 -18.71
CA CYS A 419 1.47 -0.64 -19.35
C CYS A 419 0.33 0.16 -20.00
N PRO A 420 0.07 1.43 -19.63
CA PRO A 420 -0.87 2.23 -20.38
C PRO A 420 -0.19 2.63 -21.70
N ALA A 421 -0.74 2.14 -22.82
CA ALA A 421 -0.32 2.58 -24.13
C ALA A 421 -0.48 4.11 -24.26
N PRO A 422 0.44 4.82 -24.92
CA PRO A 422 0.31 6.26 -25.11
C PRO A 422 -0.92 6.57 -25.95
N ASN A 423 -1.73 7.51 -25.46
CA ASN A 423 -2.78 8.14 -26.26
C ASN A 423 -2.12 8.89 -27.42
N GLY A 424 -2.25 8.38 -28.64
CA GLY A 424 -1.87 9.13 -29.84
C GLY A 424 -1.26 8.37 -31.03
N ALA A 425 -1.06 7.04 -30.96
CA ALA A 425 -0.56 6.28 -32.11
C ALA A 425 -1.71 5.80 -33.01
N ASP A 426 -1.57 6.01 -34.32
CA ASP A 426 -2.44 5.45 -35.35
C ASP A 426 -2.33 3.91 -35.41
N ASP A 427 -3.29 3.26 -36.08
CA ASP A 427 -3.36 1.79 -36.17
C ASP A 427 -2.12 1.16 -36.84
N ALA A 428 -1.30 1.95 -37.54
CA ALA A 428 -0.03 1.50 -38.13
C ALA A 428 1.07 1.35 -37.07
N GLY A 429 1.21 2.29 -36.12
CA GLY A 429 2.19 2.21 -35.04
C GLY A 429 1.94 1.06 -34.05
N ARG A 430 0.69 0.62 -33.89
CA ARG A 430 0.35 -0.55 -33.05
C ARG A 430 0.81 -1.87 -33.67
N LEU A 431 0.77 -1.99 -34.99
CA LEU A 431 1.20 -3.19 -35.71
C LEU A 431 2.72 -3.34 -35.70
N GLU A 432 3.45 -2.23 -35.80
CA GLU A 432 4.92 -2.23 -35.78
C GLU A 432 5.48 -2.64 -34.41
N PHE A 433 4.86 -2.19 -33.31
CA PHE A 433 5.21 -2.60 -31.94
C PHE A 433 4.88 -4.08 -31.66
N ILE A 434 3.78 -4.60 -32.22
CA ILE A 434 3.41 -6.02 -32.12
C ILE A 434 4.38 -6.90 -32.92
N GLU A 435 4.88 -6.44 -34.07
CA GLU A 435 5.91 -7.15 -34.83
C GLU A 435 7.28 -7.12 -34.16
N GLU A 436 7.66 -6.03 -33.50
CA GLU A 436 8.88 -5.96 -32.67
C GLU A 436 8.83 -6.94 -31.49
N LEU A 437 7.67 -7.05 -30.81
CA LEU A 437 7.48 -8.03 -29.74
C LEU A 437 7.55 -9.48 -30.26
N ARG A 438 7.01 -9.74 -31.46
CA ARG A 438 7.10 -11.06 -32.12
C ARG A 438 8.54 -11.42 -32.52
N ARG A 439 9.37 -10.43 -32.88
CA ARG A 439 10.79 -10.64 -33.21
C ARG A 439 11.65 -10.91 -31.97
N ALA A 440 11.19 -10.50 -30.77
CA ALA A 440 11.85 -10.76 -29.50
C ALA A 440 11.52 -12.14 -28.89
N GLU A 441 10.52 -12.86 -29.42
CA GLU A 441 10.05 -14.16 -28.92
C GLU A 441 10.55 -15.34 -29.78
N SER A 442 11.85 -15.58 -29.82
CA SER A 442 12.44 -16.78 -30.43
C SER A 442 13.21 -17.64 -29.44
N ASP A 443 12.66 -17.86 -28.24
CA ASP A 443 13.16 -18.87 -27.30
C ASP A 443 12.08 -19.93 -27.00
N GLU A 444 12.52 -21.18 -27.07
CA GLU A 444 11.73 -22.41 -27.22
C GLU A 444 10.91 -22.79 -25.96
N GLU A 445 11.03 -22.04 -24.86
CA GLU A 445 10.35 -22.28 -23.58
C GLU A 445 8.92 -21.70 -23.47
N ALA A 446 8.49 -20.83 -24.41
CA ALA A 446 7.18 -20.15 -24.32
C ALA A 446 5.97 -20.96 -24.85
N ARG A 447 6.19 -22.08 -25.54
CA ARG A 447 5.09 -22.86 -26.16
C ARG A 447 4.19 -23.56 -25.13
N ASP A 448 4.72 -23.97 -23.98
CA ASP A 448 3.92 -24.61 -22.93
C ASP A 448 3.06 -23.63 -22.12
N VAL A 449 3.47 -22.36 -22.05
CA VAL A 449 2.71 -21.30 -21.35
C VAL A 449 1.53 -20.82 -22.20
N ALA A 450 1.71 -20.72 -23.52
CA ALA A 450 0.63 -20.33 -24.44
C ALA A 450 -0.52 -21.36 -24.51
N ALA A 451 -0.20 -22.66 -24.41
CA ALA A 451 -1.22 -23.72 -24.34
C ALA A 451 -2.08 -23.61 -23.08
N SER A 452 -1.47 -23.21 -21.96
CA SER A 452 -2.13 -23.02 -20.66
C SER A 452 -3.05 -21.79 -20.63
N LEU A 453 -2.69 -20.73 -21.36
CA LEU A 453 -3.48 -19.50 -21.44
C LEU A 453 -4.71 -19.63 -22.36
N SER A 454 -4.70 -20.53 -23.35
CA SER A 454 -5.87 -20.70 -24.25
C SER A 454 -7.06 -21.38 -23.57
N LEU A 455 -6.83 -22.18 -22.52
CA LEU A 455 -7.88 -22.84 -21.74
C LEU A 455 -8.61 -21.88 -20.78
N ALA A 456 -7.97 -20.79 -20.38
CA ALA A 456 -8.57 -19.77 -19.50
C ALA A 456 -9.56 -18.84 -20.23
N GLY A 457 -9.53 -18.80 -21.57
CA GLY A 457 -10.35 -17.90 -22.39
C GLY A 457 -11.78 -18.37 -22.68
N ARG A 458 -12.26 -19.49 -22.13
CA ARG A 458 -13.59 -20.06 -22.48
C ARG A 458 -14.49 -20.46 -21.29
N ALA A 459 -14.33 -19.87 -20.11
CA ALA A 459 -15.25 -20.12 -19.00
C ALA A 459 -15.98 -18.84 -18.58
N GLU A 460 -17.04 -18.49 -19.33
CA GLU A 460 -18.12 -17.67 -18.81
C GLU A 460 -18.91 -18.44 -17.73
N SER A 461 -19.50 -17.70 -16.79
CA SER A 461 -20.42 -18.14 -15.71
C SER A 461 -19.82 -18.60 -14.36
N ILE A 462 -19.99 -17.71 -13.35
CA ILE A 462 -20.25 -17.95 -11.91
C ILE A 462 -19.33 -18.97 -11.21
N THR A 463 -18.23 -18.51 -10.58
CA THR A 463 -17.67 -18.95 -9.26
C THR A 463 -16.33 -18.27 -8.93
N THR A 464 -16.34 -16.96 -8.69
CA THR A 464 -15.13 -16.13 -8.47
C THR A 464 -14.34 -16.41 -7.16
N PRO A 465 -14.94 -16.83 -6.02
CA PRO A 465 -14.16 -17.09 -4.80
C PRO A 465 -13.27 -18.34 -4.86
N LEU A 466 -13.69 -19.38 -5.60
CA LEU A 466 -12.94 -20.63 -5.72
C LEU A 466 -11.76 -20.50 -6.69
N LEU A 467 -11.87 -19.66 -7.73
CA LEU A 467 -10.79 -19.39 -8.68
C LEU A 467 -9.62 -18.61 -8.05
N VAL A 468 -9.90 -17.68 -7.14
CA VAL A 468 -8.84 -16.98 -6.38
C VAL A 468 -8.14 -17.93 -5.42
N ILE A 469 -8.88 -18.82 -4.74
CA ILE A 469 -8.32 -19.83 -3.84
C ILE A 469 -7.52 -20.90 -4.63
N ALA A 470 -7.99 -21.31 -5.81
CA ALA A 470 -7.29 -22.26 -6.68
C ALA A 470 -6.00 -21.67 -7.26
N ALA A 471 -6.03 -20.41 -7.74
CA ALA A 471 -4.84 -19.73 -8.24
C ALA A 471 -3.80 -19.46 -7.13
N GLN A 472 -4.25 -19.19 -5.91
CA GLN A 472 -3.38 -19.08 -4.72
C GLN A 472 -2.79 -20.44 -4.33
N ARG A 473 -3.58 -21.52 -4.41
CA ARG A 473 -3.11 -22.90 -4.16
C ARG A 473 -2.06 -23.34 -5.18
N ASP A 474 -2.28 -23.12 -6.46
CA ASP A 474 -1.32 -23.54 -7.50
C ASP A 474 0.00 -22.76 -7.40
N ARG A 475 -0.05 -21.47 -7.04
CA ARG A 475 1.15 -20.67 -6.73
C ARG A 475 1.84 -21.12 -5.45
N LEU A 476 1.09 -21.48 -4.41
CA LEU A 476 1.64 -22.02 -3.18
C LEU A 476 2.29 -23.39 -3.43
N ASP A 477 1.67 -24.27 -4.21
CA ASP A 477 2.18 -25.59 -4.57
C ASP A 477 3.44 -25.49 -5.44
N ALA A 478 3.49 -24.54 -6.39
CA ALA A 478 4.69 -24.25 -7.19
C ALA A 478 5.84 -23.68 -6.31
N THR A 479 5.52 -22.80 -5.36
CA THR A 479 6.52 -22.21 -4.44
C THR A 479 7.03 -23.24 -3.43
N LEU A 480 6.14 -24.08 -2.88
CA LEU A 480 6.49 -25.19 -1.99
C LEU A 480 7.28 -26.28 -2.73
N TRP A 481 6.99 -26.52 -4.01
CA TRP A 481 7.80 -27.39 -4.85
C TRP A 481 9.20 -26.78 -5.04
N ASN A 482 9.32 -25.54 -5.48
CA ASN A 482 10.64 -24.89 -5.62
C ASN A 482 11.43 -24.87 -4.30
N ALA A 483 10.80 -24.56 -3.16
CA ALA A 483 11.43 -24.62 -1.84
C ALA A 483 11.88 -26.04 -1.45
N LYS A 484 11.09 -27.08 -1.76
CA LYS A 484 11.49 -28.49 -1.57
C LYS A 484 12.64 -28.89 -2.48
N ARG A 485 12.67 -28.39 -3.71
CA ARG A 485 13.76 -28.62 -4.68
C ARG A 485 15.07 -28.02 -4.18
N ASP A 486 15.02 -26.78 -3.70
CA ASP A 486 16.17 -26.05 -3.20
C ASP A 486 16.67 -26.64 -1.88
N ALA A 487 15.77 -27.07 -0.99
CA ALA A 487 16.12 -27.83 0.21
C ALA A 487 16.78 -29.18 -0.13
N LYS A 488 16.35 -29.87 -1.19
CA LYS A 488 16.96 -31.12 -1.67
C LYS A 488 18.36 -30.86 -2.25
N GLN A 489 18.53 -29.81 -3.04
CA GLN A 489 19.84 -29.39 -3.57
C GLN A 489 20.80 -28.95 -2.46
N ALA A 490 20.32 -28.21 -1.45
CA ALA A 490 21.10 -27.84 -0.28
C ALA A 490 21.55 -29.08 0.53
N ARG A 491 20.66 -30.06 0.75
CA ARG A 491 21.03 -31.33 1.40
C ARG A 491 22.06 -32.13 0.60
N GLN A 492 21.95 -32.14 -0.73
CA GLN A 492 22.94 -32.79 -1.60
C GLN A 492 24.31 -32.09 -1.54
N LYS A 493 24.35 -30.75 -1.54
CA LYS A 493 25.58 -29.97 -1.36
C LYS A 493 26.20 -30.22 0.02
N VAL A 494 25.40 -30.24 1.09
CA VAL A 494 25.90 -30.56 2.45
C VAL A 494 26.44 -31.99 2.53
N ASN A 495 25.78 -32.96 1.90
CA ASN A 495 26.29 -34.34 1.86
C ASN A 495 27.57 -34.48 1.02
N LEU A 496 27.70 -33.72 -0.07
CA LEU A 496 28.92 -33.65 -0.88
C LEU A 496 30.07 -33.04 -0.06
N ILE A 497 29.82 -31.94 0.64
CA ILE A 497 30.79 -31.29 1.54
C ILE A 497 31.19 -32.24 2.67
N LYS A 498 30.24 -32.96 3.30
CA LYS A 498 30.54 -33.98 4.31
C LYS A 498 31.39 -35.12 3.76
N LYS A 499 31.14 -35.56 2.52
CA LYS A 499 31.92 -36.61 1.85
C LYS A 499 33.33 -36.13 1.51
N GLN A 500 33.47 -34.88 1.06
CA GLN A 500 34.77 -34.24 0.80
C GLN A 500 35.56 -34.05 2.11
N LEU A 501 34.93 -33.56 3.18
CA LEU A 501 35.55 -33.44 4.50
C LEU A 501 36.02 -34.80 5.05
N LYS A 502 35.21 -35.86 4.89
CA LYS A 502 35.60 -37.21 5.31
C LYS A 502 36.77 -37.77 4.48
N ALA A 503 36.82 -37.47 3.18
CA ALA A 503 37.94 -37.84 2.31
C ALA A 503 39.24 -37.12 2.70
N VAL A 504 39.16 -35.82 2.99
CA VAL A 504 40.27 -35.00 3.51
C VAL A 504 40.74 -35.52 4.88
N GLN A 505 39.82 -35.87 5.78
CA GLN A 505 40.12 -36.43 7.09
C GLN A 505 40.80 -37.81 7.01
N THR A 506 40.45 -38.62 5.99
CA THR A 506 41.06 -39.94 5.76
C THR A 506 42.44 -39.82 5.12
N GLN A 507 42.67 -38.80 4.27
CA GLN A 507 43.98 -38.51 3.67
C GLN A 507 44.96 -37.85 4.66
N LEU A 508 44.45 -37.09 5.63
CA LEU A 508 45.26 -36.45 6.69
C LEU A 508 45.54 -37.37 7.89
N TRP A 509 44.90 -38.55 7.99
CA TRP A 509 45.06 -39.48 9.11
C TRP A 509 46.49 -40.02 9.35
N PRO A 510 47.43 -40.09 8.38
CA PRO A 510 48.80 -40.49 8.68
C PRO A 510 49.66 -39.37 9.31
N LEU A 511 49.16 -38.13 9.38
CA LEU A 511 49.96 -36.97 9.79
C LEU A 511 49.28 -36.27 10.98
N HIS A 512 49.92 -36.41 12.14
CA HIS A 512 49.73 -35.67 13.40
C HIS A 512 48.81 -36.28 14.47
N LYS A 513 49.47 -37.08 15.33
CA LYS A 513 49.34 -36.99 16.79
C LYS A 513 49.51 -35.53 17.27
N ILE A 514 48.47 -34.72 17.28
CA ILE A 514 48.43 -33.47 18.05
C ILE A 514 47.02 -33.34 18.65
N ARG A 515 46.93 -33.37 19.98
CA ARG A 515 45.71 -33.08 20.76
C ARG A 515 45.46 -31.57 20.76
N PHE A 516 44.21 -31.17 20.55
CA PHE A 516 43.70 -29.86 20.96
C PHE A 516 42.58 -30.05 21.99
N PRO A 517 42.44 -29.16 23.00
CA PRO A 517 41.44 -29.28 24.06
C PRO A 517 40.03 -28.90 23.58
N GLU A 518 39.05 -29.50 24.24
CA GLU A 518 37.61 -29.43 23.95
C GLU A 518 36.99 -28.04 24.16
N PHE A 519 35.97 -27.74 23.35
CA PHE A 519 34.95 -26.71 23.58
C PHE A 519 33.60 -27.41 23.80
#